data_AF-A0A2P7S521-F1
#
_entry.id   AF-A0A2P7S521-F1
#
_cell.length_a   1.000
_cell.length_b   1.000
_cell.length_c   1.000
_cell.angle_alpha   90.00
_cell.angle_beta   90.00
_cell.angle_gamma   90.00
#
_symmetry.space_group_name_H-M   'P 1'
#
loop_
_entity.id
_entity.type
_entity.pdbx_description
1 polymer ?
#
loop_
_entity_poly.entity_id
_entity_poly.type
_entity_poly.pdbx_seq_one_letter_code
_entity_poly.pdbx_strand_id
1 'polypeptide(L)'
;MTEPRTFNQMFGAPDHPSPLDRSVLVLIDIQREYVDGAAPLENVREAAAEAGRMLDLARWRGVPVFHIAHGAGPGAPVFATDGPYVEHLPEVAPRDGEPVLWKQHADAFLGTGLAERIRETGRSEVIIVGDMTHVCVSTSTRTAAEAHGFRVTVVADATASRDLPNPLGGVVPAETVRQAALAELADAFAVVVKDASAWA
;
A
#
# COMPACT_ATOMS: atom_id res chain seq x y z
N MET A 1 33.94 0.60 -3.62
CA MET A 1 32.88 1.31 -4.37
C MET A 1 32.10 2.12 -3.36
N THR A 2 31.75 3.37 -3.66
CA THR A 2 30.90 4.19 -2.78
C THR A 2 29.46 3.67 -2.83
N GLU A 3 28.78 3.64 -1.70
CA GLU A 3 27.37 3.24 -1.65
C GLU A 3 26.52 4.17 -2.54
N PRO A 4 25.52 3.63 -3.26
CA PRO A 4 24.59 4.45 -4.03
C PRO A 4 23.78 5.35 -3.09
N ARG A 5 23.48 6.57 -3.54
CA ARG A 5 22.54 7.48 -2.86
C ARG A 5 21.24 7.53 -3.64
N THR A 6 20.13 7.69 -2.93
CA THR A 6 18.82 7.90 -3.56
C THR A 6 18.68 9.32 -4.10
N PHE A 7 17.79 9.55 -5.07
CA PHE A 7 17.43 10.91 -5.50
C PHE A 7 16.93 11.74 -4.32
N ASN A 8 16.10 11.16 -3.45
CA ASN A 8 15.65 11.79 -2.21
C ASN A 8 16.82 12.32 -1.36
N GLN A 9 17.87 11.52 -1.16
CA GLN A 9 19.08 11.95 -0.43
C GLN A 9 19.86 13.03 -1.19
N MET A 10 19.93 12.95 -2.52
CA MET A 10 20.62 13.96 -3.33
C MET A 10 19.93 15.32 -3.31
N PHE A 11 18.60 15.34 -3.24
CA PHE A 11 17.79 16.55 -3.18
C PHE A 11 17.50 17.03 -1.74
N GLY A 12 18.00 16.33 -0.73
CA GLY A 12 17.78 16.69 0.69
C GLY A 12 16.34 16.53 1.15
N ALA A 13 15.60 15.59 0.56
CA ALA A 13 14.27 15.22 1.02
C ALA A 13 14.33 14.58 2.43
N PRO A 14 13.27 14.70 3.25
CA PRO A 14 13.25 14.09 4.58
C PRO A 14 13.42 12.56 4.53
N ASP A 15 14.25 12.01 5.42
CA ASP A 15 14.64 10.59 5.47
C ASP A 15 13.98 9.79 6.62
N HIS A 16 13.19 10.44 7.47
CA HIS A 16 12.44 9.82 8.57
C HIS A 16 11.01 9.44 8.14
N PRO A 17 10.28 8.55 8.82
CA PRO A 17 8.87 8.29 8.47
C PRO A 17 7.95 9.51 8.62
N SER A 18 6.76 9.43 8.05
CA SER A 18 5.68 10.42 8.23
C SER A 18 5.17 10.44 9.67
N PRO A 19 5.15 11.60 10.37
CA PRO A 19 4.63 11.67 11.73
C PRO A 19 3.14 11.28 11.77
N LEU A 20 2.75 10.43 12.72
CA LEU A 20 1.38 9.89 12.79
C LEU A 20 0.30 10.98 12.92
N ASP A 21 0.57 12.05 13.66
CA ASP A 21 -0.35 13.17 13.88
C ASP A 21 -0.60 14.02 12.62
N ARG A 22 0.30 13.93 11.63
CA ARG A 22 0.22 14.61 10.34
C ARG A 22 -0.17 13.70 9.17
N SER A 23 -0.34 12.41 9.45
CA SER A 23 -0.51 11.36 8.43
C SER A 23 -1.92 10.79 8.39
N VAL A 24 -2.35 10.24 7.26
CA VAL A 24 -3.46 9.27 7.23
C VAL A 24 -2.89 7.88 7.00
N LEU A 25 -3.60 6.83 7.41
CA LEU A 25 -3.28 5.45 7.03
C LEU A 25 -4.17 5.02 5.87
N VAL A 26 -3.56 4.53 4.78
CA VAL A 26 -4.24 3.99 3.62
C VAL A 26 -3.87 2.51 3.47
N LEU A 27 -4.87 1.64 3.58
CA LEU A 27 -4.73 0.20 3.40
C LEU A 27 -5.24 -0.18 2.01
N ILE A 28 -4.37 -0.75 1.17
CA ILE A 28 -4.66 -1.01 -0.25
C ILE A 28 -4.86 -2.49 -0.51
N ASP A 29 -6.06 -2.87 -0.96
CA ASP A 29 -6.40 -4.19 -1.51
C ASP A 29 -6.00 -5.41 -0.66
N ILE A 30 -6.00 -5.28 0.67
CA ILE A 30 -5.71 -6.41 1.57
C ILE A 30 -6.97 -7.28 1.65
N GLN A 31 -7.16 -8.09 0.61
CA GLN A 31 -8.36 -8.87 0.34
C GLN A 31 -8.04 -10.36 0.16
N ARG A 32 -9.05 -11.21 0.34
CA ARG A 32 -8.96 -12.68 0.24
C ARG A 32 -8.46 -13.18 -1.11
N GLU A 33 -8.66 -12.43 -2.18
CA GLU A 33 -8.18 -12.74 -3.53
C GLU A 33 -6.68 -13.04 -3.58
N TYR A 34 -5.90 -12.36 -2.74
CA TYR A 34 -4.46 -12.54 -2.62
C TYR A 34 -4.04 -13.70 -1.70
N VAL A 35 -4.99 -14.44 -1.12
CA VAL A 35 -4.73 -15.59 -0.25
C VAL A 35 -5.30 -16.88 -0.81
N ASP A 36 -6.63 -16.95 -0.94
CA ASP A 36 -7.38 -18.15 -1.32
C ASP A 36 -8.17 -17.97 -2.62
N GLY A 37 -8.00 -16.83 -3.29
CA GLY A 37 -8.51 -16.56 -4.63
C GLY A 37 -7.53 -16.95 -5.75
N ALA A 38 -7.70 -16.31 -6.90
CA ALA A 38 -7.00 -16.63 -8.14
C ALA A 38 -5.61 -15.97 -8.28
N ALA A 39 -5.24 -15.05 -7.38
CA ALA A 39 -4.01 -14.29 -7.47
C ALA A 39 -3.16 -14.34 -6.18
N PRO A 40 -2.85 -15.51 -5.60
CA PRO A 40 -2.15 -15.59 -4.32
C PRO A 40 -0.79 -14.90 -4.35
N LEU A 41 -0.45 -14.23 -3.25
CA LEU A 41 0.84 -13.56 -3.03
C LEU A 41 1.70 -14.34 -2.03
N GLU A 42 3.02 -14.20 -2.14
CA GLU A 42 3.95 -14.77 -1.17
C GLU A 42 3.98 -13.93 0.12
N ASN A 43 3.95 -14.59 1.27
CA ASN A 43 3.98 -13.98 2.61
C ASN A 43 2.84 -12.98 2.90
N VAL A 44 1.70 -13.11 2.20
CA VAL A 44 0.54 -12.21 2.33
C VAL A 44 -0.07 -12.20 3.74
N ARG A 45 0.01 -13.32 4.48
CA ARG A 45 -0.54 -13.41 5.84
C ARG A 45 0.33 -12.65 6.83
N GLU A 46 1.64 -12.75 6.69
CA GLU A 46 2.62 -11.98 7.45
C GLU A 46 2.47 -10.48 7.15
N ALA A 47 2.29 -10.12 5.88
CA ALA A 47 2.04 -8.75 5.46
C ALA A 47 0.73 -8.18 6.02
N ALA A 48 -0.35 -8.97 5.97
CA ALA A 48 -1.63 -8.59 6.56
C ALA A 48 -1.54 -8.43 8.08
N ALA A 49 -0.75 -9.26 8.77
CA ALA A 49 -0.52 -9.14 10.21
C ALA A 49 0.28 -7.87 10.57
N GLU A 50 1.25 -7.45 9.75
CA GLU A 50 1.92 -6.15 9.91
C GLU A 50 0.96 -4.98 9.63
N ALA A 51 0.17 -5.06 8.56
CA ALA A 51 -0.85 -4.06 8.25
C ALA A 51 -1.87 -3.92 9.38
N GLY A 52 -2.27 -5.03 10.02
CA GLY A 52 -3.12 -5.04 11.21
C GLY A 52 -2.49 -4.32 12.40
N ARG A 53 -1.17 -4.49 12.62
CA ARG A 53 -0.42 -3.74 13.64
C ARG A 53 -0.39 -2.24 13.35
N MET A 54 -0.19 -1.84 12.10
CA MET A 54 -0.30 -0.44 11.68
C MET A 54 -1.71 0.12 11.86
N LEU A 55 -2.74 -0.67 11.56
CA LEU A 55 -4.13 -0.29 11.73
C LEU A 55 -4.48 -0.10 13.21
N ASP A 56 -4.05 -0.99 14.09
CA ASP A 56 -4.26 -0.86 15.53
C ASP A 56 -3.52 0.36 16.11
N LEU A 57 -2.29 0.61 15.65
CA LEU A 57 -1.55 1.82 16.01
C LEU A 57 -2.28 3.09 15.56
N ALA A 58 -2.77 3.13 14.31
CA ALA A 58 -3.53 4.25 13.77
C ALA A 58 -4.79 4.52 14.59
N ARG A 59 -5.56 3.47 14.90
CA ARG A 59 -6.76 3.55 15.76
C ARG A 59 -6.42 4.07 17.15
N TRP A 60 -5.36 3.54 17.78
CA TRP A 60 -4.94 3.96 19.12
C TRP A 60 -4.50 5.43 19.17
N ARG A 61 -3.88 5.93 18.10
CA ARG A 61 -3.36 7.31 18.01
C ARG A 61 -4.35 8.30 17.37
N GLY A 62 -5.54 7.87 16.97
CA GLY A 62 -6.52 8.74 16.30
C GLY A 62 -6.06 9.20 14.91
N VAL A 63 -5.34 8.34 14.19
CA VAL A 63 -4.96 8.56 12.79
C VAL A 63 -6.14 8.16 11.90
N PRO A 64 -6.63 9.02 10.99
CA PRO A 64 -7.67 8.67 10.03
C PRO A 64 -7.23 7.50 9.16
N VAL A 65 -8.16 6.56 8.97
CA VAL A 65 -7.94 5.31 8.23
C VAL A 65 -8.80 5.32 6.97
N PHE A 66 -8.22 4.92 5.84
CA PHE A 66 -8.94 4.67 4.59
C PHE A 66 -8.64 3.25 4.11
N HIS A 67 -9.70 2.46 3.93
CA HIS A 67 -9.61 1.14 3.34
C HIS A 67 -9.91 1.24 1.85
N ILE A 68 -9.01 0.72 1.02
CA ILE A 68 -9.19 0.65 -0.42
C ILE A 68 -9.41 -0.81 -0.79
N ALA A 69 -10.47 -1.07 -1.56
CA ALA A 69 -10.81 -2.40 -2.05
C ALA A 69 -10.86 -2.40 -3.58
N HIS A 70 -10.22 -3.39 -4.20
CA HIS A 70 -10.35 -3.61 -5.63
C HIS A 70 -11.60 -4.44 -5.94
N GLY A 71 -12.33 -4.03 -6.98
CA GLY A 71 -13.47 -4.74 -7.51
C GLY A 71 -13.52 -4.64 -9.03
N ALA A 72 -13.41 -5.77 -9.73
CA ALA A 72 -13.39 -5.83 -11.18
C ALA A 72 -14.78 -6.05 -11.81
N GLY A 73 -15.83 -6.07 -10.99
CA GLY A 73 -17.22 -6.29 -11.39
C GLY A 73 -17.66 -7.76 -11.33
N PRO A 74 -18.95 -8.05 -11.57
CA PRO A 74 -19.48 -9.40 -11.48
C PRO A 74 -18.86 -10.37 -12.49
N GLY A 75 -18.51 -11.58 -12.05
CA GLY A 75 -17.96 -12.63 -12.91
C GLY A 75 -16.54 -12.39 -13.44
N ALA A 76 -15.82 -11.38 -12.92
CA ALA A 76 -14.43 -11.15 -13.29
C ALA A 76 -13.52 -12.34 -12.90
N PRO A 77 -12.42 -12.59 -13.63
CA PRO A 77 -11.53 -13.72 -13.32
C PRO A 77 -10.77 -13.58 -12.00
N VAL A 78 -10.61 -12.33 -11.52
CA VAL A 78 -9.95 -11.96 -10.27
C VAL A 78 -10.71 -10.72 -9.75
N PHE A 79 -10.93 -10.61 -8.44
CA PHE A 79 -11.68 -9.54 -7.79
C PHE A 79 -13.13 -9.42 -8.28
N ALA A 80 -13.79 -10.56 -8.52
CA ALA A 80 -15.22 -10.59 -8.86
C ALA A 80 -16.06 -10.04 -7.70
N THR A 81 -16.82 -8.96 -7.94
CA THR A 81 -17.57 -8.28 -6.87
C THR A 81 -18.77 -9.08 -6.34
N ASP A 82 -19.16 -10.12 -7.06
CA ASP A 82 -20.17 -11.11 -6.67
C ASP A 82 -19.56 -12.40 -6.08
N GLY A 83 -18.23 -12.46 -5.96
CA GLY A 83 -17.48 -13.56 -5.36
C GLY A 83 -17.08 -13.28 -3.91
N PRO A 84 -16.64 -14.31 -3.15
CA PRO A 84 -16.24 -14.15 -1.76
C PRO A 84 -14.83 -13.55 -1.59
N TYR A 85 -14.02 -13.55 -2.64
CA TYR A 85 -12.60 -13.19 -2.55
C TYR A 85 -12.33 -11.69 -2.52
N VAL A 86 -13.33 -10.85 -2.80
CA VAL A 86 -13.24 -9.39 -2.64
C VAL A 86 -13.36 -8.93 -1.18
N GLU A 87 -13.65 -9.82 -0.24
CA GLU A 87 -13.69 -9.49 1.19
C GLU A 87 -12.29 -9.10 1.70
N HIS A 88 -12.23 -8.14 2.63
CA HIS A 88 -11.02 -7.82 3.36
C HIS A 88 -10.53 -9.00 4.20
N LEU A 89 -9.22 -9.10 4.40
CA LEU A 89 -8.68 -10.05 5.37
C LEU A 89 -9.08 -9.68 6.81
N PRO A 90 -9.37 -10.66 7.68
CA PRO A 90 -9.80 -10.40 9.06
C PRO A 90 -8.85 -9.49 9.86
N GLU A 91 -7.55 -9.59 9.60
CA GLU A 91 -6.47 -8.83 10.23
C GLU A 91 -6.66 -7.30 10.05
N VAL A 92 -7.34 -6.89 8.98
CA VAL A 92 -7.55 -5.48 8.61
C VAL A 92 -9.02 -5.14 8.37
N ALA A 93 -9.93 -5.95 8.90
CA ALA A 93 -11.35 -5.71 8.72
C ALA A 93 -11.75 -4.26 9.14
N PRO A 94 -12.44 -3.52 8.26
CA PRO A 94 -12.95 -2.19 8.60
C PRO A 94 -13.89 -2.21 9.80
N ARG A 95 -13.85 -1.17 10.62
CA ARG A 95 -14.82 -0.92 11.71
C ARG A 95 -15.86 0.13 11.30
N ASP A 96 -16.98 0.18 12.02
CA ASP A 96 -17.99 1.22 11.84
C ASP A 96 -17.35 2.62 11.89
N GLY A 97 -17.62 3.42 10.85
CA GLY A 97 -17.07 4.77 10.70
C GLY A 97 -15.75 4.84 9.93
N GLU A 98 -15.09 3.71 9.63
CA GLU A 98 -13.91 3.68 8.75
C GLU A 98 -14.36 3.59 7.28
N PRO A 99 -14.01 4.57 6.42
CA PRO A 99 -14.41 4.56 5.03
C PRO A 99 -13.77 3.41 4.25
N VAL A 100 -14.58 2.72 3.45
CA VAL A 100 -14.15 1.76 2.42
C VAL A 100 -14.41 2.37 1.05
N LEU A 101 -13.35 2.56 0.25
CA LEU A 101 -13.41 3.10 -1.09
C LEU A 101 -13.09 2.02 -2.11
N TRP A 102 -13.97 1.84 -3.08
CA TRP A 102 -13.81 0.84 -4.13
C TRP A 102 -13.09 1.43 -5.34
N LYS A 103 -12.14 0.68 -5.90
CA LYS A 103 -11.41 1.03 -7.11
C LYS A 103 -11.47 -0.07 -8.17
N GLN A 104 -11.39 0.35 -9.43
CA GLN A 104 -11.30 -0.54 -10.59
C GLN A 104 -9.92 -0.45 -11.28
N HIS A 105 -9.03 0.41 -10.78
CA HIS A 105 -7.69 0.63 -11.31
C HIS A 105 -6.63 0.23 -10.28
N ALA A 106 -5.37 0.16 -10.72
CA ALA A 106 -4.24 -0.02 -9.81
C ALA A 106 -4.11 1.16 -8.84
N ASP A 107 -4.29 2.37 -9.35
CA ASP A 107 -4.21 3.62 -8.60
C ASP A 107 -5.42 3.79 -7.66
N ALA A 108 -5.15 3.90 -6.35
CA ALA A 108 -6.14 4.15 -5.31
C ALA A 108 -6.74 5.56 -5.33
N PHE A 109 -6.13 6.51 -6.03
CA PHE A 109 -6.63 7.88 -6.16
C PHE A 109 -7.54 8.05 -7.38
N LEU A 110 -7.38 7.20 -8.40
CA LEU A 110 -8.10 7.35 -9.66
C LEU A 110 -9.59 6.98 -9.49
N GLY A 111 -10.45 7.99 -9.49
CA GLY A 111 -11.90 7.84 -9.49
C GLY A 111 -12.52 7.43 -8.15
N THR A 112 -11.77 7.43 -7.06
CA THR A 112 -12.23 6.98 -5.72
C THR A 112 -12.63 8.12 -4.78
N GLY A 113 -12.20 9.35 -5.07
CA GLY A 113 -12.33 10.50 -4.17
C GLY A 113 -11.35 10.47 -2.97
N LEU A 114 -10.34 9.58 -3.00
CA LEU A 114 -9.40 9.43 -1.88
C LEU A 114 -8.63 10.73 -1.61
N ALA A 115 -8.15 11.42 -2.65
CA ALA A 115 -7.36 12.64 -2.49
C ALA A 115 -8.15 13.75 -1.78
N GLU A 116 -9.42 13.95 -2.14
CA GLU A 116 -10.30 14.92 -1.50
C GLU A 116 -10.52 14.57 -0.03
N ARG A 117 -10.82 13.30 0.27
CA ARG A 117 -11.05 12.83 1.64
C ARG A 117 -9.82 12.97 2.53
N ILE A 118 -8.62 12.70 2.02
CA ILE A 118 -7.38 12.93 2.76
C ILE A 118 -7.24 14.42 3.08
N ARG A 119 -7.48 15.31 2.11
CA ARG A 119 -7.40 16.77 2.33
C ARG A 119 -8.44 17.27 3.34
N GLU A 120 -9.64 16.70 3.36
CA GLU A 120 -10.68 17.02 4.35
C GLU A 120 -10.25 16.73 5.80
N THR A 121 -9.30 15.81 6.00
CA THR A 121 -8.70 15.57 7.34
C THR A 121 -7.74 16.68 7.78
N GLY A 122 -7.36 17.59 6.87
CA GLY A 122 -6.32 18.60 7.10
C GLY A 122 -4.88 18.06 7.10
N ARG A 123 -4.69 16.78 6.75
CA ARG A 123 -3.39 16.10 6.75
C ARG A 123 -2.76 16.11 5.35
N SER A 124 -1.42 16.10 5.32
CA SER A 124 -0.63 16.20 4.09
C SER A 124 0.35 15.03 3.90
N GLU A 125 0.32 14.07 4.81
CA GLU A 125 1.19 12.90 4.78
C GLU A 125 0.35 11.62 4.71
N VAL A 126 0.86 10.59 4.04
CA VAL A 126 0.15 9.33 3.79
C VAL A 126 1.07 8.18 4.15
N ILE A 127 0.60 7.29 5.02
CA ILE A 127 1.23 6.01 5.31
C ILE A 127 0.48 4.94 4.53
N ILE A 128 1.19 4.19 3.69
CA ILE A 128 0.62 3.17 2.80
C ILE A 128 1.04 1.78 3.27
N VAL A 129 0.06 0.89 3.35
CA VAL A 129 0.20 -0.56 3.53
C VAL A 129 -0.69 -1.28 2.52
N GLY A 130 -0.39 -2.55 2.24
CA GLY A 130 -1.21 -3.44 1.44
C GLY A 130 -0.56 -3.93 0.16
N ASP A 131 -1.38 -4.28 -0.83
CA ASP A 131 -1.00 -5.18 -1.91
C ASP A 131 -1.49 -4.71 -3.29
N MET A 132 -0.85 -5.10 -4.39
CA MET A 132 0.50 -5.67 -4.47
C MET A 132 1.54 -4.56 -4.42
N THR A 133 2.73 -4.83 -3.85
CA THR A 133 3.84 -3.87 -3.78
C THR A 133 4.14 -3.23 -5.14
N HIS A 134 4.26 -4.04 -6.20
CA HIS A 134 4.69 -3.60 -7.53
C HIS A 134 3.57 -3.00 -8.40
N VAL A 135 2.30 -3.16 -8.03
CA VAL A 135 1.15 -2.67 -8.81
C VAL A 135 0.43 -1.56 -8.07
N CYS A 136 -0.52 -1.91 -7.20
CA CYS A 136 -1.41 -0.95 -6.57
C CYS A 136 -0.68 -0.05 -5.58
N VAL A 137 0.22 -0.61 -4.76
CA VAL A 137 1.03 0.19 -3.81
C VAL A 137 1.97 1.12 -4.55
N SER A 138 2.77 0.61 -5.51
CA SER A 138 3.71 1.44 -6.27
C SER A 138 3.00 2.54 -7.05
N THR A 139 1.91 2.22 -7.75
CA THR A 139 1.14 3.19 -8.54
C THR A 139 0.54 4.27 -7.64
N SER A 140 -0.14 3.87 -6.56
CA SER A 140 -0.77 4.81 -5.63
C SER A 140 0.26 5.67 -4.90
N THR A 141 1.43 5.12 -4.55
CA THR A 141 2.53 5.88 -3.93
C THR A 141 3.03 6.97 -4.85
N ARG A 142 3.27 6.64 -6.12
CA ARG A 142 3.73 7.60 -7.14
C ARG A 142 2.67 8.67 -7.38
N THR A 143 1.39 8.31 -7.52
CA THR A 143 0.30 9.29 -7.68
C THR A 143 0.15 10.19 -6.45
N ALA A 144 0.22 9.63 -5.24
CA ALA A 144 0.16 10.40 -4.01
C ALA A 144 1.25 11.49 -3.96
N ALA A 145 2.49 11.13 -4.28
CA ALA A 145 3.62 12.05 -4.30
C ALA A 145 3.53 13.07 -5.45
N GLU A 146 3.43 12.59 -6.70
CA GLU A 146 3.61 13.42 -7.90
C GLU A 146 2.35 14.22 -8.25
N ALA A 147 1.18 13.57 -8.23
CA ALA A 147 -0.07 14.19 -8.69
C ALA A 147 -0.79 14.94 -7.57
N HIS A 148 -0.54 14.57 -6.31
CA HIS A 148 -1.26 15.13 -5.16
C HIS A 148 -0.38 15.84 -4.15
N GLY A 149 0.95 15.74 -4.26
CA GLY A 149 1.88 16.44 -3.39
C GLY A 149 1.90 15.92 -1.96
N PHE A 150 1.40 14.71 -1.71
CA PHE A 150 1.47 14.10 -0.39
C PHE A 150 2.88 13.62 -0.11
N ARG A 151 3.33 13.78 1.13
CA ARG A 151 4.52 13.07 1.62
C ARG A 151 4.14 11.63 1.93
N VAL A 152 4.89 10.66 1.42
CA VAL A 152 4.49 9.25 1.53
C VAL A 152 5.49 8.45 2.37
N THR A 153 4.96 7.56 3.20
CA THR A 153 5.71 6.48 3.83
C THR A 153 5.10 5.13 3.47
N VAL A 154 5.91 4.18 3.00
CA VAL A 154 5.48 2.80 2.74
C VAL A 154 6.06 1.90 3.81
N VAL A 155 5.24 1.00 4.37
CA VAL A 155 5.68 0.01 5.37
C VAL A 155 5.98 -1.31 4.65
N ALA A 156 7.26 -1.62 4.47
CA ALA A 156 7.73 -2.70 3.61
C ALA A 156 7.18 -4.08 4.00
N ASP A 157 7.20 -4.40 5.30
CA ASP A 157 6.72 -5.67 5.84
C ASP A 157 5.19 -5.78 5.81
N ALA A 158 4.47 -4.70 5.51
CA ALA A 158 3.02 -4.67 5.32
C ALA A 158 2.63 -4.69 3.83
N THR A 159 3.49 -5.23 2.96
CA THR A 159 3.22 -5.38 1.53
C THR A 159 3.69 -6.74 1.02
N ALA A 160 3.00 -7.29 0.04
CA ALA A 160 3.35 -8.55 -0.61
C ALA A 160 3.33 -8.44 -2.14
N SER A 161 3.97 -9.43 -2.77
CA SER A 161 4.04 -9.58 -4.22
C SER A 161 4.01 -11.06 -4.60
N ARG A 162 4.09 -11.36 -5.90
CA ARG A 162 4.12 -12.72 -6.44
C ARG A 162 5.18 -12.85 -7.52
N ASP A 163 5.52 -14.09 -7.83
CA ASP A 163 6.31 -14.44 -9.00
C ASP A 163 5.71 -13.86 -10.28
N LEU A 164 6.56 -13.29 -11.13
CA LEU A 164 6.18 -12.76 -12.42
C LEU A 164 6.92 -13.48 -13.56
N PRO A 165 6.23 -13.78 -14.67
CA PRO A 165 6.92 -14.23 -15.88
C PRO A 165 7.85 -13.12 -16.36
N ASN A 166 9.14 -13.44 -16.54
CA ASN A 166 10.09 -12.49 -17.10
C ASN A 166 9.89 -12.44 -18.63
N PRO A 167 9.57 -11.27 -19.23
CA PRO A 167 9.43 -11.16 -20.68
C PRO A 167 10.74 -11.46 -21.44
N LEU A 168 11.88 -11.47 -20.76
CA LEU A 168 13.19 -11.84 -21.31
C LEU A 168 13.57 -13.31 -21.06
N GLY A 169 12.68 -14.10 -20.46
CA GLY A 169 12.86 -15.52 -20.17
C GLY A 169 13.01 -15.83 -18.68
N GLY A 170 12.37 -16.92 -18.24
CA GLY A 170 12.35 -17.35 -16.85
C GLY A 170 11.28 -16.68 -16.00
N VAL A 171 11.49 -16.67 -14.69
CA VAL A 171 10.58 -16.10 -13.68
C VAL A 171 11.39 -15.11 -12.83
N VAL A 172 10.80 -13.97 -12.50
CA VAL A 172 11.33 -13.06 -11.48
C VAL A 172 10.66 -13.41 -10.14
N PRO A 173 11.42 -13.83 -9.12
CA PRO A 173 10.86 -14.21 -7.82
C PRO A 173 10.08 -13.07 -7.15
N ALA A 174 9.04 -13.40 -6.41
CA ALA A 174 8.19 -12.43 -5.69
C ALA A 174 9.00 -11.47 -4.81
N GLU A 175 9.98 -11.99 -4.07
CA GLU A 175 10.90 -11.18 -3.25
C GLU A 175 11.65 -10.16 -4.11
N THR A 176 12.20 -10.58 -5.24
CA THR A 176 12.93 -9.70 -6.17
C THR A 176 12.01 -8.60 -6.72
N VAL A 177 10.77 -8.95 -7.09
CA VAL A 177 9.77 -7.99 -7.56
C VAL A 177 9.42 -6.98 -6.46
N ARG A 178 9.19 -7.45 -5.23
CA ARG A 178 8.88 -6.60 -4.07
C ARG A 178 10.05 -5.66 -3.75
N GLN A 179 11.27 -6.18 -3.66
CA GLN A 179 12.47 -5.39 -3.35
C GLN A 179 12.75 -4.33 -4.42
N ALA A 180 12.62 -4.69 -5.71
CA ALA A 180 12.79 -3.72 -6.80
C ALA A 180 11.78 -2.58 -6.68
N ALA A 181 10.50 -2.90 -6.47
CA ALA A 181 9.46 -1.87 -6.29
C ALA A 181 9.73 -0.98 -5.07
N LEU A 182 10.07 -1.55 -3.91
CA LEU A 182 10.39 -0.76 -2.70
C LEU A 182 11.63 0.12 -2.91
N ALA A 183 12.66 -0.38 -3.58
CA ALA A 183 13.87 0.39 -3.88
C ALA A 183 13.56 1.58 -4.80
N GLU A 184 12.76 1.39 -5.86
CA GLU A 184 12.33 2.48 -6.74
C GLU A 184 11.49 3.53 -6.00
N LEU A 185 10.61 3.10 -5.09
CA LEU A 185 9.82 4.03 -4.27
C LEU A 185 10.71 4.82 -3.30
N ALA A 186 11.64 4.15 -2.63
CA ALA A 186 12.61 4.79 -1.73
C ALA A 186 13.54 5.78 -2.45
N ASP A 187 13.83 5.51 -3.72
CA ASP A 187 14.73 6.34 -4.52
C ASP A 187 14.16 7.75 -4.72
N ALA A 188 12.87 7.85 -5.09
CA ALA A 188 12.31 9.11 -5.58
C ALA A 188 10.91 9.51 -5.05
N PHE A 189 10.14 8.61 -4.43
CA PHE A 189 8.70 8.86 -4.19
C PHE A 189 8.26 8.77 -2.73
N ALA A 190 8.96 8.01 -1.90
CA ALA A 190 8.54 7.76 -0.52
C ALA A 190 9.72 7.50 0.41
N VAL A 191 9.48 7.65 1.70
CA VAL A 191 10.30 6.98 2.72
C VAL A 191 9.80 5.55 2.86
N VAL A 192 10.69 4.58 2.83
CA VAL A 192 10.34 3.17 3.10
C VAL A 192 10.87 2.80 4.48
N VAL A 193 9.98 2.37 5.36
CA VAL A 193 10.35 1.82 6.67
C VAL A 193 10.03 0.33 6.70
N LYS A 194 10.74 -0.41 7.56
CA LYS A 194 10.56 -1.86 7.65
C LYS A 194 9.16 -2.21 8.14
N ASP A 195 8.77 -1.74 9.33
CA ASP A 195 7.57 -2.18 10.03
C ASP A 195 7.04 -1.09 10.98
N ALA A 196 5.98 -1.38 11.72
CA ALA A 196 5.32 -0.46 12.65
C ALA A 196 6.23 0.07 13.78
N SER A 197 7.38 -0.57 14.05
CA SER A 197 8.31 -0.11 15.09
C SER A 197 8.95 1.25 14.78
N ALA A 198 8.84 1.72 13.53
CA ALA A 198 9.25 3.07 13.14
C ALA A 198 8.51 4.20 13.87
N TRP A 199 7.41 3.90 14.55
CA TRP A 199 6.60 4.85 15.34
C TRP A 199 6.40 4.44 16.81
N ALA A 200 7.21 3.48 17.29
CA ALA A 200 7.20 3.04 18.68
C ALA A 200 7.75 4.12 19.64
#